data_AF-A0A4D6WM91-F1
#
_entry.id   AF-A0A4D6WM91-F1
#
_cell.length_a   1.000
_cell.length_b   1.000
_cell.length_c   1.000
_cell.angle_alpha   90.00
_cell.angle_beta   90.00
_cell.angle_gamma   90.00
#
_symmetry.space_group_name_H-M   'P 1'
#
loop_
_entity.id
_entity.type
_entity.pdbx_description
1 polymer ?
#
loop_
_entity_poly.entity_id
_entity_poly.type
_entity_poly.pdbx_seq_one_letter_code
_entity_poly.pdbx_strand_id
1 'polypeptide(L)'
;MNSYKSIILFKVYLTVAVILMIFISFIVTSELWKILRIILLILMFDYVEEDSQVYILNEALQYQCMWLLSISLLEYFVRLEKTNRGIYNLALCYQRLNFFNIAEYYYAKVSRISSYFLKASKNIDILKKELKI
;
A
#
# COMPACT_ATOMS: atom_id res chain seq x y z
N MET A 1 -46.50 18.23 29.14
CA MET A 1 -45.42 19.14 28.68
C MET A 1 -44.07 18.44 28.47
N ASN A 2 -43.76 17.32 29.13
CA ASN A 2 -42.49 16.59 28.94
C ASN A 2 -42.36 15.82 27.62
N SER A 3 -43.45 15.27 27.08
CA SER A 3 -43.42 14.48 25.84
C SER A 3 -42.99 15.30 24.60
N TYR A 4 -43.33 16.59 24.57
CA TYR A 4 -42.95 17.45 23.44
C TYR A 4 -41.44 17.75 23.43
N LYS A 5 -40.82 17.89 24.61
CA LYS A 5 -39.36 18.10 24.74
C LYS A 5 -38.58 16.86 24.31
N SER A 6 -39.04 15.65 24.67
CA SER A 6 -38.40 14.40 24.24
C SER A 6 -38.49 14.20 22.72
N ILE A 7 -39.60 14.59 22.09
CA ILE A 7 -39.76 14.52 20.63
C ILE A 7 -38.79 15.50 19.92
N ILE A 8 -38.63 16.72 20.43
CA ILE A 8 -37.70 17.70 19.84
C ILE A 8 -36.26 17.23 20.00
N LEU A 9 -35.87 16.77 21.19
CA LEU A 9 -34.54 16.20 21.44
C LEU A 9 -34.23 15.04 20.48
N PHE A 10 -35.17 14.10 20.32
CA PHE A 10 -35.01 12.98 19.39
C PHE A 10 -34.77 13.46 17.94
N LYS A 11 -35.52 14.46 17.47
CA LYS A 11 -35.34 15.03 16.13
C LYS A 11 -33.96 15.69 15.96
N VAL A 12 -33.49 16.41 16.97
CA VAL A 12 -32.14 17.03 16.93
C VAL A 12 -31.06 15.95 16.87
N TYR A 13 -31.16 14.90 17.70
CA TYR A 13 -30.23 13.77 17.66
C TYR A 13 -30.22 13.07 16.31
N LEU A 14 -31.39 12.82 15.74
CA LEU A 14 -31.52 12.22 14.41
C LEU A 14 -30.83 13.10 13.35
N THR A 15 -31.02 14.41 13.41
CA THR A 15 -30.45 15.36 12.45
C THR A 15 -28.92 15.36 12.53
N VAL A 16 -28.36 15.40 13.75
CA VAL A 16 -26.91 15.36 13.97
C VAL A 16 -26.33 14.02 13.49
N ALA A 17 -26.99 12.90 13.79
CA ALA A 17 -26.55 11.58 13.34
C ALA A 17 -26.52 11.47 11.81
N VAL A 18 -27.55 11.98 11.13
CA VAL A 18 -27.60 12.00 9.65
C VAL A 18 -26.47 12.83 9.06
N ILE A 19 -26.18 14.01 9.62
CA ILE A 19 -25.06 14.86 9.16
C ILE A 19 -23.72 14.13 9.30
N LEU A 20 -23.49 13.47 10.44
CA LEU A 20 -22.27 12.70 10.67
C LEU A 20 -22.15 11.52 9.69
N MET A 21 -23.25 10.80 9.43
CA MET A 21 -23.23 9.69 8.46
C MET A 21 -22.93 10.16 7.04
N ILE A 22 -23.44 11.32 6.62
CA ILE A 22 -23.12 11.90 5.30
C ILE A 22 -21.63 12.22 5.22
N PHE A 23 -21.05 12.81 6.27
CA PHE A 23 -19.63 13.12 6.31
C PHE A 23 -18.74 11.87 6.24
N ILE A 24 -19.08 10.83 7.02
CA ILE A 24 -18.37 9.55 6.98
C ILE A 24 -18.50 8.90 5.60
N SER A 25 -19.70 8.91 5.02
CA SER A 25 -19.95 8.39 3.67
C SER A 25 -19.08 9.09 2.62
N PHE A 26 -18.93 10.41 2.72
CA PHE A 26 -18.07 11.18 1.82
C PHE A 26 -16.60 10.76 1.93
N ILE A 27 -16.07 10.61 3.16
CA ILE A 27 -14.70 10.14 3.40
C ILE A 27 -14.50 8.75 2.77
N VAL A 28 -15.40 7.80 3.05
CA VAL A 28 -15.31 6.43 2.53
C VAL A 28 -15.36 6.43 1.00
N THR A 29 -16.26 7.22 0.41
CA THR A 29 -16.39 7.36 -1.05
C THR A 29 -15.10 7.90 -1.68
N SER A 30 -14.46 8.88 -1.03
CA SER A 30 -13.21 9.46 -1.52
C SER A 30 -12.04 8.46 -1.53
N GLU A 31 -11.94 7.61 -0.50
CA GLU A 31 -10.92 6.55 -0.44
C GLU A 31 -11.21 5.44 -1.45
N LEU A 32 -12.48 5.04 -1.59
CA LEU A 32 -12.90 4.08 -2.62
C LEU A 32 -12.57 4.58 -4.03
N TRP A 33 -12.72 5.87 -4.30
CA TRP A 33 -12.39 6.45 -5.60
C TRP A 33 -10.89 6.40 -5.91
N LYS A 34 -10.03 6.61 -4.90
CA LYS A 34 -8.58 6.45 -5.05
C LYS A 34 -8.23 5.00 -5.39
N ILE A 35 -8.82 4.04 -4.68
CA ILE A 35 -8.61 2.61 -4.94
C ILE A 35 -9.10 2.25 -6.35
N LEU A 36 -10.30 2.71 -6.74
CA LEU A 36 -10.85 2.48 -8.08
C LEU A 36 -9.92 3.02 -9.17
N ARG A 37 -9.39 4.24 -9.00
CA ARG A 37 -8.44 4.83 -9.94
C ARG A 37 -7.17 3.98 -10.10
N ILE A 38 -6.70 3.38 -9.01
CA ILE A 38 -5.52 2.52 -9.03
C ILE A 38 -5.84 1.16 -9.67
N ILE A 39 -7.01 0.57 -9.38
CA ILE A 39 -7.48 -0.64 -10.05
C ILE A 39 -7.65 -0.41 -11.55
N LEU A 40 -8.21 0.73 -11.96
CA LEU A 40 -8.34 1.10 -13.37
C LEU A 40 -6.99 1.33 -14.04
N LEU A 41 -6.03 1.92 -13.33
CA LEU A 41 -4.64 1.96 -13.79
C LEU A 41 -4.14 0.52 -13.98
N ILE A 42 -4.21 -0.36 -12.98
CA ILE A 42 -3.76 -1.74 -13.12
C ILE A 42 -4.42 -2.48 -14.30
N LEU A 43 -5.73 -2.32 -14.48
CA LEU A 43 -6.49 -2.93 -15.58
C LEU A 43 -6.12 -2.38 -16.96
N MET A 44 -5.82 -1.08 -17.07
CA MET A 44 -5.33 -0.49 -18.32
C MET A 44 -3.91 -0.97 -18.69
N PHE A 45 -3.18 -1.58 -17.76
CA PHE A 45 -1.77 -1.90 -17.90
C PHE A 45 -1.52 -3.34 -18.35
N ASP A 46 -2.56 -4.09 -18.71
CA ASP A 46 -2.51 -5.47 -19.24
C ASP A 46 -1.98 -5.56 -20.70
N TYR A 47 -1.32 -4.51 -21.21
CA TYR A 47 -1.00 -4.38 -22.65
C TYR A 47 0.43 -3.93 -22.99
N VAL A 48 1.34 -3.71 -22.03
CA VAL A 48 2.72 -3.22 -22.28
C VAL A 48 3.74 -3.85 -21.32
N GLU A 49 4.97 -4.10 -21.81
CA GLU A 49 6.07 -4.85 -21.15
C GLU A 49 6.17 -4.75 -19.60
N GLU A 50 5.93 -5.89 -18.95
CA GLU A 50 5.70 -6.13 -17.51
C GLU A 50 6.75 -5.52 -16.54
N ASP A 51 8.03 -5.52 -16.90
CA ASP A 51 9.12 -5.31 -15.94
C ASP A 51 9.44 -3.83 -15.65
N SER A 52 8.93 -2.92 -16.49
CA SER A 52 9.17 -1.46 -16.38
C SER A 52 8.06 -0.73 -15.63
N GLN A 53 6.85 -1.29 -15.60
CA GLN A 53 5.64 -0.57 -15.19
C GLN A 53 5.27 -0.78 -13.73
N VAL A 54 5.44 -2.00 -13.22
CA VAL A 54 5.32 -2.29 -11.78
C VAL A 54 6.30 -1.42 -10.98
N TYR A 55 7.46 -1.12 -11.56
CA TYR A 55 8.42 -0.18 -10.98
C TYR A 55 7.87 1.25 -10.90
N ILE A 56 7.36 1.82 -12.00
CA ILE A 56 6.86 3.19 -12.05
C ILE A 56 5.64 3.36 -11.14
N LEU A 57 4.71 2.40 -11.16
CA LEU A 57 3.52 2.42 -10.32
C LEU A 57 3.90 2.32 -8.84
N ASN A 58 4.83 1.43 -8.51
CA ASN A 58 5.32 1.31 -7.15
C ASN A 58 6.04 2.57 -6.69
N GLU A 59 6.91 3.16 -7.51
CA GLU A 59 7.59 4.41 -7.18
C GLU A 59 6.58 5.54 -6.94
N ALA A 60 5.56 5.67 -7.79
CA ALA A 60 4.48 6.64 -7.63
C ALA A 60 3.67 6.42 -6.33
N LEU A 61 3.37 5.17 -5.99
CA LEU A 61 2.65 4.83 -4.76
C LEU A 61 3.51 5.06 -3.50
N GLN A 62 4.81 4.81 -3.59
CA GLN A 62 5.79 5.12 -2.54
C GLN A 62 5.92 6.63 -2.32
N TYR A 63 5.99 7.43 -3.39
CA TYR A 63 6.00 8.90 -3.31
C TYR A 63 4.72 9.47 -2.68
N GLN A 64 3.58 8.82 -2.91
CA GLN A 64 2.29 9.21 -2.32
C GLN A 64 2.05 8.62 -0.92
N CYS A 65 3.06 8.01 -0.29
CA CYS A 65 2.99 7.37 1.03
C CYS A 65 1.92 6.27 1.16
N MET A 66 1.48 5.68 0.06
CA MET A 66 0.50 4.58 0.04
C MET A 66 1.20 3.22 0.15
N TRP A 67 2.01 3.05 1.21
CA TRP A 67 2.88 1.89 1.40
C TRP A 67 2.13 0.57 1.46
N LEU A 68 0.98 0.54 2.14
CA LEU A 68 0.19 -0.69 2.28
C LEU A 68 -0.34 -1.18 0.93
N LEU A 69 -0.80 -0.25 0.09
CA LEU A 69 -1.32 -0.55 -1.24
C LEU A 69 -0.20 -0.97 -2.20
N SER A 70 0.93 -0.28 -2.14
CA SER A 70 2.17 -0.65 -2.83
C SER A 70 2.59 -2.08 -2.49
N ILE A 71 2.65 -2.44 -1.20
CA ILE A 71 3.00 -3.80 -0.75
C ILE A 71 1.97 -4.82 -1.25
N SER A 72 0.68 -4.52 -1.11
CA SER A 72 -0.41 -5.42 -1.52
C SER A 72 -0.34 -5.76 -3.01
N LEU A 73 -0.05 -4.75 -3.84
CA LEU A 73 0.10 -4.92 -5.28
C LEU A 73 1.36 -5.70 -5.63
N LEU A 74 2.49 -5.36 -5.03
CA LEU A 74 3.74 -6.09 -5.26
C LEU A 74 3.63 -7.54 -4.83
N GLU A 75 2.96 -7.86 -3.72
CA GLU A 75 2.73 -9.25 -3.31
C GLU A 75 1.87 -10.01 -4.31
N TYR A 76 0.85 -9.36 -4.87
CA TYR A 76 0.02 -9.94 -5.92
C TYR A 76 0.84 -10.25 -7.18
N PHE A 77 1.60 -9.27 -7.70
CA PHE A 77 2.44 -9.48 -8.88
C PHE A 77 3.56 -10.51 -8.65
N VAL A 78 4.22 -10.48 -7.49
CA VAL A 78 5.24 -11.47 -7.13
C VAL A 78 4.67 -12.89 -7.08
N ARG A 79 3.39 -13.06 -6.72
CA ARG A 79 2.73 -14.38 -6.74
C ARG A 79 2.46 -14.87 -8.16
N LEU A 80 2.13 -13.98 -9.09
CA LEU A 80 1.77 -14.33 -10.46
C LEU A 80 3.00 -14.65 -11.32
N GLU A 81 3.97 -13.74 -11.37
CA GLU A 81 5.07 -13.79 -12.35
C GLU A 81 6.45 -14.04 -11.73
N LYS A 82 6.57 -13.99 -10.40
CA LYS A 82 7.84 -14.16 -9.65
C LYS A 82 9.00 -13.33 -10.24
N THR A 83 8.74 -12.10 -10.65
CA THR A 83 9.81 -11.24 -11.21
C THR A 83 10.81 -10.85 -10.11
N ASN A 84 12.11 -11.04 -10.39
CA ASN A 84 13.18 -10.70 -9.44
C ASN A 84 13.15 -9.22 -9.04
N ARG A 85 12.72 -8.35 -9.97
CA ARG A 85 12.58 -6.92 -9.75
C ARG A 85 11.42 -6.57 -8.81
N GLY A 86 10.27 -7.22 -8.97
CA GLY A 86 9.12 -7.05 -8.07
C GLY A 86 9.46 -7.46 -6.62
N ILE A 87 10.20 -8.56 -6.46
CA ILE A 87 10.66 -9.03 -5.14
C ILE A 87 11.64 -8.03 -4.49
N TYR A 88 12.55 -7.43 -5.27
CA TYR A 88 13.48 -6.42 -4.76
C TYR A 88 12.76 -5.13 -4.32
N ASN A 89 11.79 -4.68 -5.11
CA ASN A 89 10.99 -3.50 -4.80
C ASN A 89 10.13 -3.71 -3.54
N LEU A 90 9.62 -4.91 -3.35
CA LEU A 90 8.87 -5.27 -2.15
C LEU A 90 9.76 -5.26 -0.90
N ALA A 91 11.00 -5.74 -1.01
CA ALA A 91 12.00 -5.62 0.06
C ALA A 91 12.26 -4.16 0.45
N LEU A 92 12.37 -3.26 -0.54
CA LEU A 92 12.50 -1.81 -0.29
C LEU A 92 11.29 -1.22 0.44
N CYS A 93 10.06 -1.61 0.07
CA CYS A 93 8.85 -1.16 0.78
C CYS A 93 8.89 -1.59 2.26
N TYR A 94 9.22 -2.84 2.53
CA TYR A 94 9.31 -3.37 3.90
C TYR A 94 10.44 -2.70 4.70
N GLN A 95 11.58 -2.40 4.08
CA GLN A 95 12.67 -1.67 4.72
C GLN A 95 12.23 -0.26 5.14
N ARG A 96 11.54 0.49 4.26
CA ARG A 96 11.07 1.85 4.58
C ARG A 96 10.02 1.89 5.69
N LEU A 97 9.27 0.80 5.89
CA LEU A 97 8.33 0.63 6.99
C LEU A 97 8.98 0.09 8.27
N ASN A 98 10.31 -0.04 8.33
CA ASN A 98 11.07 -0.62 9.45
C ASN A 98 10.75 -2.10 9.74
N PHE A 99 10.19 -2.84 8.78
CA PHE A 99 10.02 -4.29 8.87
C PHE A 99 11.26 -5.02 8.37
N PHE A 100 12.38 -4.82 9.08
CA PHE A 100 13.71 -5.22 8.61
C PHE A 100 13.88 -6.73 8.42
N ASN A 101 13.30 -7.56 9.29
CA ASN A 101 13.35 -9.02 9.14
C ASN A 101 12.68 -9.50 7.84
N ILE A 102 11.57 -8.85 7.46
CA ILE A 102 10.82 -9.17 6.25
C ILE A 102 11.60 -8.66 5.03
N ALA A 103 12.14 -7.44 5.11
CA ALA A 103 12.98 -6.87 4.06
C ALA A 103 14.21 -7.75 3.78
N GLU A 104 14.92 -8.21 4.82
CA GLU A 104 16.07 -9.10 4.69
C GLU A 104 15.69 -10.42 4.01
N TYR A 105 14.56 -11.04 4.40
CA TYR A 105 14.07 -12.25 3.74
C TYR A 105 13.88 -12.07 2.24
N TYR A 106 13.26 -10.96 1.81
CA TYR A 106 13.03 -10.69 0.39
C TYR A 106 14.31 -10.29 -0.34
N TYR A 107 15.24 -9.57 0.29
CA TYR A 107 16.56 -9.31 -0.29
C TYR A 107 17.37 -10.60 -0.49
N ALA A 108 17.35 -11.51 0.49
CA ALA A 108 17.99 -12.82 0.38
C ALA A 108 17.33 -13.71 -0.68
N LYS A 109 16.03 -13.53 -0.94
CA LYS A 109 15.31 -14.24 -1.99
C LYS A 109 15.74 -13.78 -3.39
N VAL A 110 15.99 -12.48 -3.58
CA VAL A 110 16.48 -11.90 -4.85
C VAL A 110 17.95 -12.21 -5.09
N SER A 111 18.75 -12.27 -4.02
CA SER A 111 20.20 -12.49 -4.09
C SER A 111 20.56 -13.87 -4.66
N ARG A 112 19.67 -14.86 -4.55
CA ARG A 112 19.90 -16.21 -5.08
C ARG A 112 19.71 -16.32 -6.60
N ILE A 113 19.11 -15.33 -7.28
CA ILE A 113 18.51 -15.54 -8.61
C ILE A 113 18.84 -14.43 -9.64
N SER A 114 19.51 -13.31 -9.30
CA SER A 114 19.50 -12.15 -10.23
C SER A 114 20.72 -11.20 -10.25
N SER A 115 20.74 -10.36 -11.29
CA SER A 115 21.60 -9.17 -11.48
C SER A 115 21.43 -8.07 -10.40
N TYR A 116 20.41 -8.18 -9.55
CA TYR A 116 20.19 -7.29 -8.39
C TYR A 116 20.95 -7.74 -7.13
N PHE A 117 21.71 -8.84 -7.20
CA PHE A 117 22.51 -9.37 -6.10
C PHE A 117 23.35 -8.31 -5.38
N LEU A 118 24.14 -7.54 -6.12
CA LEU A 118 25.04 -6.53 -5.55
C LEU A 118 24.28 -5.43 -4.81
N LYS A 119 23.11 -5.01 -5.33
CA LYS A 119 22.26 -3.99 -4.71
C LYS A 119 21.58 -4.53 -3.45
N ALA A 120 21.06 -5.76 -3.53
CA ALA A 120 20.43 -6.43 -2.39
C ALA A 120 21.44 -6.69 -1.25
N SER A 121 22.64 -7.17 -1.57
CA SER A 121 23.70 -7.41 -0.58
C SER A 121 24.10 -6.13 0.14
N LYS A 122 24.26 -5.02 -0.59
CA LYS A 122 24.57 -3.71 0.00
C LYS A 122 23.50 -3.24 0.97
N ASN A 123 22.21 -3.45 0.65
CA ASN A 123 21.11 -3.07 1.54
C ASN A 123 21.02 -3.98 2.77
N ILE A 124 21.33 -5.28 2.64
CA ILE A 124 21.45 -6.19 3.80
C ILE A 124 22.57 -5.72 4.74
N ASP A 125 23.72 -5.30 4.21
CA ASP A 125 24.83 -4.81 5.03
C ASP A 125 24.49 -3.50 5.76
N ILE A 126 23.68 -2.63 5.14
CA ILE A 126 23.14 -1.42 5.77
C ILE A 126 22.17 -1.79 6.89
N LEU A 127 21.24 -2.71 6.63
CA LEU A 127 20.26 -3.18 7.62
C LEU A 127 20.93 -3.78 8.86
N LYS A 128 21.98 -4.59 8.69
CA LYS A 128 22.73 -5.18 9.82
C LYS A 128 23.39 -4.12 10.70
N LYS A 129 23.94 -3.06 10.11
CA LYS A 129 24.49 -1.92 10.85
C LYS A 129 23.43 -1.16 11.63
N GLU A 130 22.24 -0.99 11.07
CA GLU A 130 21.11 -0.32 11.75
C GLU A 130 20.54 -1.16 12.90
N LEU A 131 20.58 -2.49 12.78
CA LEU A 131 20.11 -3.43 13.80
C LEU A 131 21.13 -3.70 14.94
N LYS A 132 22.36 -3.15 14.88
CA LYS A 132 23.47 -3.45 15.80
C LYS A 132 23.75 -4.95 15.97
N ILE A 133 23.79 -5.69 14.86
CA ILE A 133 24.26 -7.09 14.81
C ILE A 133 25.55 -7.13 13.98
#